data_AF-A0A4P7HF29-F1
#
_entry.id   AF-A0A4P7HF29-F1
#
_cell.length_a   1.000
_cell.length_b   1.000
_cell.length_c   1.000
_cell.angle_alpha   90.00
_cell.angle_beta   90.00
_cell.angle_gamma   90.00
#
_symmetry.space_group_name_H-M   'P 1'
#
loop_
_entity.id
_entity.type
_entity.pdbx_description
1 polymer ?
#
loop_
_entity_poly.entity_id
_entity_poly.type
_entity_poly.pdbx_seq_one_letter_code
_entity_poly.pdbx_strand_id
1 'polypeptide(L)'
;MDTISSTIMVLGTVQFVLAVGTIALVFAGHRWAALAAVAIGFVSAAGFVLVHLFPDWFGPFSDSFINPPASAKVNGFSWFAAIFEIIADLLIGVAGLRARRAVA
;
A
#
# COMPACT_ATOMS: atom_id res chain seq x y z
N MET A 1 7.01 3.56 -24.63
CA MET A 1 6.53 3.71 -23.24
C MET A 1 5.87 2.40 -22.89
N ASP A 2 6.59 1.53 -22.19
CA ASP A 2 6.11 0.18 -21.87
C ASP A 2 4.98 0.28 -20.84
N THR A 3 3.81 -0.20 -21.22
CA THR A 3 2.54 -0.15 -20.47
C THR A 3 2.59 -0.80 -19.08
N ILE A 4 3.64 -1.59 -18.81
CA ILE A 4 3.86 -2.27 -17.52
C ILE A 4 4.20 -1.26 -16.42
N SER A 5 4.98 -0.21 -16.72
CA SER A 5 5.38 0.79 -15.72
C SER A 5 4.25 1.78 -15.38
N SER A 6 3.44 2.17 -16.36
CA SER A 6 2.41 3.20 -16.15
C SER A 6 1.31 2.75 -15.17
N THR A 7 0.88 1.48 -15.24
CA THR A 7 -0.24 0.98 -14.44
C THR A 7 0.12 0.91 -12.96
N ILE A 8 1.30 0.38 -12.65
CA ILE A 8 1.78 0.24 -11.27
C ILE A 8 2.09 1.62 -10.67
N MET A 9 2.64 2.55 -11.46
CA MET A 9 2.80 3.94 -11.00
C MET A 9 1.45 4.62 -10.70
N VAL A 10 0.41 4.37 -11.49
CA VAL A 10 -0.94 4.88 -11.21
C VAL A 10 -1.47 4.27 -9.91
N LEU A 11 -1.34 2.96 -9.71
CA LEU A 11 -1.76 2.30 -8.46
C LEU A 11 -1.04 2.87 -7.24
N GLY A 12 0.29 3.00 -7.31
CA GLY A 12 1.10 3.60 -6.24
C GLY A 12 0.71 5.05 -5.95
N THR A 13 0.39 5.84 -7.00
CA THR A 13 -0.08 7.23 -6.84
C THR A 13 -1.45 7.28 -6.16
N VAL A 14 -2.38 6.41 -6.58
CA VAL A 14 -3.71 6.32 -5.96
C VAL A 14 -3.59 5.93 -4.49
N GLN A 15 -2.78 4.92 -4.16
CA GLN A 15 -2.48 4.56 -2.78
C GLN A 15 -1.92 5.75 -1.99
N PHE A 16 -0.92 6.44 -2.53
CA PHE A 16 -0.30 7.57 -1.85
C PHE A 16 -1.32 8.68 -1.53
N VAL A 17 -2.17 9.03 -2.49
CA VAL A 17 -3.24 10.02 -2.30
C VAL A 17 -4.23 9.56 -1.21
N LEU A 18 -4.62 8.28 -1.21
CA LEU A 18 -5.49 7.71 -0.20
C LEU A 18 -4.84 7.68 1.20
N ALA A 19 -3.55 7.38 1.30
CA ALA A 19 -2.80 7.41 2.54
C ALA A 19 -2.70 8.83 3.11
N VAL A 20 -2.33 9.82 2.28
CA VAL A 20 -2.32 11.24 2.66
C VAL A 20 -3.71 11.70 3.08
N GLY A 21 -4.75 11.32 2.34
CA GLY A 21 -6.14 11.62 2.69
C GLY A 21 -6.54 11.02 4.05
N THR A 22 -6.13 9.79 4.33
CA THR A 22 -6.35 9.14 5.63
C THR A 22 -5.68 9.91 6.76
N ILE A 23 -4.42 10.28 6.58
CA ILE A 23 -3.67 11.07 7.55
C ILE A 23 -4.35 12.42 7.79
N ALA A 24 -4.76 13.11 6.73
CA ALA A 24 -5.50 14.38 6.83
C ALA A 24 -6.82 14.21 7.61
N LEU A 25 -7.57 13.13 7.37
CA LEU A 25 -8.79 12.82 8.12
C LEU A 25 -8.51 12.59 9.62
N VAL A 26 -7.42 11.90 9.94
CA VAL A 26 -6.99 11.66 11.34
C VAL A 26 -6.67 12.98 12.02
N PHE A 27 -5.86 13.84 11.39
CA PHE A 27 -5.52 15.15 11.96
C PHE A 27 -6.72 16.11 12.06
N ALA A 28 -7.68 16.00 11.15
CA ALA A 28 -8.92 16.77 11.20
C ALA A 28 -9.92 16.24 12.25
N GLY A 29 -9.63 15.14 12.94
CA GLY A 29 -10.56 14.51 13.88
C GLY A 29 -11.85 14.04 13.21
N HIS A 30 -11.81 13.73 11.91
CA HIS A 30 -13.01 13.46 11.13
C HIS A 30 -13.61 12.09 11.49
N ARG A 31 -14.94 11.98 11.55
CA ARG A 31 -15.65 10.74 11.91
C ARG A 31 -15.32 9.52 11.02
N TRP A 32 -14.84 9.77 9.80
CA TRP A 32 -14.45 8.72 8.86
C TRP A 32 -12.98 8.28 9.00
N ALA A 33 -12.17 8.97 9.80
CA ALA A 33 -10.74 8.72 9.91
C ALA A 33 -10.44 7.25 10.29
N ALA A 34 -11.14 6.73 11.29
CA ALA A 34 -10.92 5.37 11.77
C ALA A 34 -11.35 4.31 10.73
N LEU A 35 -12.42 4.56 9.96
CA LEU A 35 -12.82 3.66 8.87
C LEU A 35 -11.84 3.71 7.70
N ALA A 36 -11.41 4.91 7.32
CA ALA A 36 -10.43 5.12 6.26
C ALA A 36 -9.10 4.43 6.60
N ALA A 37 -8.60 4.59 7.84
CA ALA A 37 -7.39 3.92 8.31
C ALA A 37 -7.48 2.39 8.23
N VAL A 38 -8.60 1.79 8.63
CA VAL A 38 -8.82 0.34 8.50
C VAL A 38 -8.81 -0.09 7.04
N ALA A 39 -9.65 0.55 6.22
CA ALA A 39 -9.84 0.15 4.83
C ALA A 39 -8.55 0.33 4.02
N ILE A 40 -7.98 1.53 4.06
CA ILE A 40 -6.81 1.88 3.26
C ILE A 40 -5.58 1.14 3.77
N GLY A 41 -5.35 1.07 5.09
CA GLY A 41 -4.22 0.32 5.64
C GLY A 41 -4.23 -1.17 5.23
N PHE A 42 -5.33 -1.89 5.43
CA PHE A 42 -5.35 -3.31 5.07
C PHE A 42 -5.36 -3.56 3.56
N VAL A 43 -6.05 -2.73 2.77
CA VAL A 43 -6.08 -2.87 1.31
C VAL A 43 -4.71 -2.55 0.71
N SER A 44 -4.04 -1.49 1.15
CA SER A 44 -2.69 -1.14 0.70
C SER A 44 -1.67 -2.21 1.08
N ALA A 45 -1.70 -2.72 2.32
CA ALA A 45 -0.81 -3.82 2.73
C ALA A 45 -0.99 -5.07 1.86
N ALA A 46 -2.23 -5.48 1.61
CA ALA A 46 -2.52 -6.61 0.75
C ALA A 46 -2.07 -6.35 -0.69
N GLY A 47 -2.33 -5.15 -1.22
CA GLY A 47 -1.89 -4.72 -2.54
C GLY A 47 -0.37 -4.79 -2.69
N PHE A 48 0.39 -4.22 -1.75
CA PHE A 48 1.85 -4.24 -1.77
C PHE A 48 2.41 -5.66 -1.73
N VAL A 49 1.82 -6.54 -0.92
CA VAL A 49 2.20 -7.96 -0.89
C VAL A 49 1.94 -8.63 -2.23
N LEU A 50 0.75 -8.46 -2.81
CA LEU A 50 0.36 -9.09 -4.08
C LEU A 50 1.18 -8.56 -5.27
N VAL A 51 1.46 -7.26 -5.31
CA VAL A 51 2.22 -6.66 -6.42
C VAL A 51 3.67 -7.12 -6.40
N HIS A 52 4.32 -7.15 -5.23
CA HIS A 52 5.78 -7.31 -5.13
C HIS A 52 6.25 -8.70 -4.68
N LEU A 53 5.50 -9.40 -3.84
CA LEU A 53 5.93 -10.69 -3.28
C LEU A 53 5.36 -11.89 -4.04
N PHE A 54 4.31 -11.71 -4.83
CA PHE A 54 3.81 -12.78 -5.67
C PHE A 54 4.57 -12.85 -7.00
N PRO A 55 4.61 -14.02 -7.66
CA PRO A 55 5.05 -14.12 -9.04
C PRO A 55 4.13 -13.28 -9.95
N ASP A 56 4.44 -13.18 -11.24
CA ASP A 56 3.75 -12.35 -12.25
C ASP A 56 2.26 -12.72 -12.54
N TRP A 57 1.58 -13.35 -11.59
CA TRP A 57 0.21 -13.87 -11.66
C TRP A 57 -0.82 -12.86 -12.16
N PHE A 58 -0.58 -11.56 -11.92
CA PHE A 58 -1.50 -10.48 -12.27
C PHE A 58 -1.03 -9.64 -13.48
N GLY A 59 -0.04 -10.11 -14.24
CA GLY A 59 0.46 -9.47 -15.46
C GLY A 59 0.86 -8.00 -15.23
N PRO A 60 0.19 -7.01 -15.86
CA PRO A 60 0.56 -5.60 -15.76
C PRO A 60 0.34 -4.97 -14.37
N PHE A 61 -0.25 -5.71 -13.43
CA PHE A 61 -0.43 -5.30 -12.03
C PHE A 61 0.61 -5.91 -11.08
N SER A 62 1.63 -6.61 -11.59
CA SER A 62 2.69 -7.20 -10.79
C SER A 62 4.03 -6.52 -11.08
N ASP A 63 4.77 -6.21 -10.00
CA ASP A 63 6.17 -5.80 -10.04
C ASP A 63 6.96 -6.71 -9.09
N SER A 64 7.06 -7.99 -9.47
CA SER A 64 7.60 -9.03 -8.59
C SER A 64 9.07 -8.78 -8.26
N PHE A 65 9.38 -8.74 -6.96
CA PHE A 65 10.76 -8.68 -6.47
C PHE A 65 11.42 -10.06 -6.39
N ILE A 66 10.62 -11.13 -6.44
CA ILE A 66 11.10 -12.52 -6.38
C ILE A 66 11.56 -12.99 -7.76
N ASN A 67 10.81 -12.66 -8.82
CA ASN A 67 11.18 -12.96 -10.19
C ASN A 67 11.16 -11.69 -11.07
N PRO A 68 12.00 -10.69 -10.77
CA PRO A 68 11.99 -9.43 -11.50
C PRO A 68 12.55 -9.63 -12.91
N PRO A 69 11.97 -8.97 -13.93
CA PRO A 69 12.63 -8.86 -15.22
C PRO A 69 13.98 -8.14 -15.05
N ALA A 70 14.97 -8.46 -15.90
CA ALA A 70 16.33 -7.93 -15.80
C ALA A 70 16.40 -6.37 -15.81
N SER A 71 15.36 -5.70 -16.31
CA SER A 71 15.22 -4.25 -16.35
C SER A 71 14.77 -3.60 -15.04
N ALA A 72 14.18 -4.34 -14.09
CA ALA A 72 13.52 -3.78 -12.90
C ALA A 72 14.49 -3.24 -11.83
N LYS A 73 15.78 -3.61 -11.86
CA LYS A 73 16.83 -3.10 -10.95
C LYS A 73 16.47 -3.14 -9.45
N VAL A 74 15.69 -4.15 -9.03
CA VAL A 74 15.32 -4.38 -7.63
C VAL A 74 16.58 -4.52 -6.79
N ASN A 75 16.66 -3.75 -5.70
CA ASN A 75 17.83 -3.72 -4.83
C ASN A 75 17.40 -3.69 -3.35
N GLY A 76 18.37 -3.62 -2.43
CA GLY A 76 18.10 -3.64 -0.99
C GLY A 76 17.18 -2.50 -0.52
N PHE A 77 17.26 -1.32 -1.15
CA PHE A 77 16.38 -0.21 -0.81
C PHE A 77 14.93 -0.46 -1.29
N SER A 78 14.75 -1.07 -2.47
CA SER A 78 13.42 -1.51 -2.94
C SER A 78 12.76 -2.45 -1.93
N TRP A 79 13.49 -3.45 -1.45
CA TRP A 79 13.01 -4.38 -0.42
C TRP A 79 12.68 -3.69 0.89
N PHE A 80 13.57 -2.80 1.37
CA PHE A 80 13.31 -2.02 2.56
C PHE A 80 12.03 -1.20 2.44
N ALA A 81 11.85 -0.48 1.33
CA ALA A 81 10.67 0.35 1.08
C ALA A 81 9.39 -0.50 1.06
N ALA A 82 9.38 -1.64 0.37
CA ALA A 82 8.21 -2.50 0.32
C ALA A 82 7.84 -3.08 1.70
N ILE A 83 8.82 -3.57 2.46
CA ILE A 83 8.57 -4.10 3.82
C ILE A 83 8.10 -2.99 4.75
N PHE A 84 8.73 -1.83 4.70
CA PHE A 84 8.35 -0.66 5.50
C PHE A 84 6.91 -0.25 5.22
N GLU A 85 6.54 -0.16 3.94
CA GLU A 85 5.18 0.21 3.53
C GLU A 85 4.15 -0.78 4.08
N ILE A 86 4.39 -2.10 3.90
CA ILE A 86 3.49 -3.14 4.40
C ILE A 86 3.32 -3.03 5.92
N ILE A 87 4.40 -2.81 6.67
CA ILE A 87 4.33 -2.67 8.13
C ILE A 87 3.56 -1.40 8.51
N ALA A 88 3.84 -0.27 7.87
CA ALA A 88 3.17 1.00 8.13
C ALA A 88 1.66 0.89 7.88
N ASP A 89 1.28 0.31 6.75
CA ASP A 89 -0.11 0.06 6.36
C ASP A 89 -0.86 -0.83 7.37
N LEU A 90 -0.23 -1.92 7.82
CA LEU A 90 -0.78 -2.78 8.86
C LEU A 90 -0.96 -2.03 10.19
N LEU A 91 0.02 -1.22 10.59
CA LEU A 91 -0.05 -0.42 11.82
C LEU A 91 -1.18 0.61 11.76
N ILE A 92 -1.35 1.29 10.62
CA ILE A 92 -2.47 2.22 10.39
C ILE A 92 -3.81 1.48 10.46
N GLY A 93 -3.93 0.33 9.79
CA GLY A 93 -5.15 -0.48 9.81
C GLY A 93 -5.53 -0.94 11.21
N VAL A 94 -4.56 -1.44 11.98
CA VAL A 94 -4.76 -1.85 13.37
C VAL A 94 -5.09 -0.66 14.28
N ALA A 95 -4.44 0.48 14.09
CA ALA A 95 -4.76 1.70 14.84
C ALA A 95 -6.21 2.15 14.59
N GLY A 96 -6.65 2.12 13.33
CA GLY A 96 -8.04 2.38 12.97
C GLY A 96 -9.02 1.41 13.64
N LEU A 97 -8.72 0.11 13.68
CA LEU A 97 -9.56 -0.89 14.37
C LEU A 97 -9.66 -0.60 15.87
N ARG A 98 -8.55 -0.27 16.52
CA ARG A 98 -8.52 0.08 17.95
C ARG A 98 -9.33 1.35 18.23
N ALA A 99 -9.18 2.38 17.40
CA ALA A 99 -9.93 3.61 17.53
C ALA A 99 -11.45 3.39 17.39
N ARG A 100 -11.89 2.54 16.46
CA ARG A 100 -13.31 2.19 16.32
C ARG A 100 -13.87 1.44 17.52
N ARG A 101 -13.07 0.55 18.14
CA ARG A 101 -13.47 -0.19 19.34
C ARG A 101 -13.55 0.69 20.59
N ALA A 102 -12.76 1.75 20.67
CA ALA A 102 -12.78 2.67 21.80
C ALA A 102 -14.02 3.59 21.85
N VAL A 103 -14.73 3.72 20.72
CA VAL A 103 -15.92 4.58 20.57
C VAL A 103 -17.22 3.76 20.57
N ALA A 104 -17.14 2.42 20.50
CA ALA A 104 -18.26 1.49 20.55
C ALA A 104 -18.55 1.04 21.98
#